data_AF-A0A135T3V3-F1
#
_entry.id   AF-A0A135T3V3-F1
#
_cell.length_a   1.000
_cell.length_b   1.000
_cell.length_c   1.000
_cell.angle_alpha   90.00
_cell.angle_beta   90.00
_cell.angle_gamma   90.00
#
_symmetry.space_group_name_H-M   'P 1'
#
loop_
_entity.id
_entity.type
_entity.pdbx_description
1 polymer ?
#
loop_
_entity_poly.entity_id
_entity_poly.type
_entity_poly.pdbx_seq_one_letter_code
_entity_poly.pdbx_strand_id
1 'polypeptide(L)'
;MDFYRKVTAPAFAGSLNSYFWTNVVMQMSDQEPVASHAVLALSSVYETFSNGSWEASSFAVWHYNEAIKLLRTTTDRALILFVCVLFICIELIRRNPKDATTHCRHGINILNEIHNESDFLRNHVTPVMRQLSIAPYRYGINPTTFPTVRQPISTSTKRIQNVAEAHARLLTIHVRLVRHMECACITDRWLDTGKEGPEPDTKWLRQFILIDLDAWYKAYWEMKKEERYTSKEEDMIRLLDIRYLVARIALLASEKKDEGERKALQRRQSPQQAGELKASSSSAIALSSSWWSSGAAT
;
A
#
# COMPACT_ATOMS: atom_id res chain seq x y z
N MET A 1 2.77 11.99 26.98
CA MET A 1 2.28 13.04 26.05
C MET A 1 3.39 13.97 25.59
N ASP A 2 4.28 14.44 26.47
CA ASP A 2 5.33 15.38 26.07
C ASP A 2 6.27 14.84 25.00
N PHE A 3 6.68 13.58 25.12
CA PHE A 3 7.49 12.91 24.09
C PHE A 3 6.77 12.91 22.73
N TYR A 4 5.47 12.60 22.71
CA TYR A 4 4.67 12.67 21.49
C TYR A 4 4.73 14.08 20.87
N ARG A 5 4.42 15.12 21.66
CA ARG A 5 4.38 16.52 21.17
C ARG A 5 5.74 16.97 20.62
N LYS A 6 6.84 16.61 21.30
CA LYS A 6 8.20 17.10 20.96
C LYS A 6 8.93 16.26 19.93
N VAL A 7 8.62 14.97 19.81
CA VAL A 7 9.41 14.01 19.04
C VAL A 7 8.54 13.23 18.05
N THR A 8 7.56 12.46 18.54
CA THR A 8 6.77 11.57 17.68
C THR A 8 5.96 12.34 16.64
N ALA A 9 5.23 13.39 17.04
CA ALA A 9 4.41 14.17 16.13
C ALA A 9 5.22 14.85 15.01
N PRO A 10 6.34 15.56 15.29
CA PRO A 10 7.20 16.08 14.24
C PRO A 10 7.75 14.99 13.29
N ALA A 11 8.13 13.83 13.82
CA ALA A 11 8.64 12.73 12.99
C ALA A 11 7.57 12.16 12.04
N PHE A 12 6.34 12.02 12.51
CA PHE A 12 5.21 11.57 11.71
C PHE A 12 4.68 12.63 10.74
N ALA A 13 4.74 13.90 11.15
CA ALA A 13 4.32 15.04 10.34
C ALA A 13 5.07 15.10 9.01
N GLY A 14 6.38 14.84 9.02
CA GLY A 14 7.23 14.89 7.83
C GLY A 14 6.86 16.05 6.92
N SER A 15 6.73 15.76 5.61
CA SER A 15 6.14 16.69 4.65
C SER A 15 4.64 16.46 4.41
N LEU A 16 4.00 15.44 4.99
CA LEU A 16 2.64 15.04 4.64
C LEU A 16 1.73 14.94 5.86
N ASN A 17 0.57 15.59 5.80
CA ASN A 17 -0.43 15.60 6.88
C ASN A 17 0.14 16.16 8.20
N SER A 18 1.05 17.15 8.15
CA SER A 18 1.66 17.75 9.34
C SER A 18 0.62 18.18 10.38
N TYR A 19 -0.43 18.89 9.96
CA TYR A 19 -1.49 19.35 10.85
C TYR A 19 -2.22 18.20 11.57
N PHE A 20 -2.41 17.07 10.90
CA PHE A 20 -3.02 15.89 11.52
C PHE A 20 -2.20 15.43 12.73
N TRP A 21 -0.90 15.19 12.51
CA TRP A 21 -0.01 14.66 13.53
C TRP A 21 0.32 15.66 14.65
N THR A 22 0.49 16.94 14.34
CA THR A 22 0.89 17.95 15.33
C THR A 22 -0.29 18.55 16.12
N ASN A 23 -1.49 18.58 15.53
CA ASN A 23 -2.64 19.27 16.11
C ASN A 23 -3.82 18.34 16.34
N VAL A 24 -4.33 17.69 15.29
CA VAL A 24 -5.56 16.89 15.38
C VAL A 24 -5.38 15.74 16.36
N VAL A 25 -4.26 15.02 16.29
CA VAL A 25 -4.02 13.89 17.20
C VAL A 25 -3.96 14.34 18.67
N MET A 26 -3.38 15.51 18.94
CA MET A 26 -3.37 16.07 20.29
C MET A 26 -4.76 16.48 20.76
N GLN A 27 -5.53 17.15 19.92
CA GLN A 27 -6.90 17.57 20.26
C GLN A 27 -7.78 16.37 20.60
N MET A 28 -7.75 15.33 19.75
CA MET A 28 -8.50 14.10 20.00
C MET A 28 -8.03 13.39 21.27
N SER A 29 -6.72 13.40 21.52
CA SER A 29 -6.15 12.82 22.74
C SER A 29 -6.57 13.55 24.02
N ASP A 30 -6.80 14.86 23.96
CA ASP A 30 -7.24 15.65 25.11
C ASP A 30 -8.74 15.48 25.37
N GLN A 31 -9.52 15.11 24.34
CA GLN A 31 -10.98 14.95 24.40
C GLN A 31 -11.42 13.51 24.68
N GLU A 32 -10.73 12.52 24.11
CA GLU A 32 -11.20 11.14 24.04
C GLU A 32 -10.22 10.19 24.75
N PRO A 33 -10.66 9.47 25.81
CA PRO A 33 -9.79 8.53 26.52
C PRO A 33 -9.19 7.45 25.62
N VAL A 34 -9.97 6.91 24.67
CA VAL A 34 -9.50 5.90 23.71
C VAL A 34 -8.38 6.43 22.83
N ALA A 35 -8.47 7.68 22.38
CA ALA A 35 -7.42 8.35 21.62
C ALA A 35 -6.18 8.57 22.49
N SER A 36 -6.35 9.03 23.73
CA SER A 36 -5.25 9.25 24.67
C SER A 36 -4.41 8.00 24.89
N HIS A 37 -5.06 6.85 25.17
CA HIS A 37 -4.36 5.58 25.32
C HIS A 37 -3.65 5.16 24.02
N ALA A 38 -4.29 5.30 22.85
CA ALA A 38 -3.66 4.96 21.58
C ALA A 38 -2.44 5.84 21.25
N VAL A 39 -2.50 7.14 21.54
CA VAL A 39 -1.39 8.09 21.33
C VAL A 39 -0.22 7.81 22.27
N LEU A 40 -0.49 7.47 23.53
CA LEU A 40 0.55 7.09 24.50
C LEU A 40 1.24 5.78 24.09
N ALA A 41 0.48 4.80 23.59
CA ALA A 41 1.03 3.58 23.03
C ALA A 41 1.93 3.88 21.82
N LEU A 42 1.45 4.68 20.86
CA LEU A 42 2.22 5.08 19.67
C LEU A 42 3.51 5.82 20.04
N SER A 43 3.42 6.78 20.97
CA SER A 43 4.56 7.56 21.46
C SER A 43 5.63 6.66 22.07
N SER A 44 5.22 5.72 22.92
CA SER A 44 6.12 4.80 23.63
C SER A 44 6.76 3.79 22.68
N VAL A 45 6.00 3.26 21.71
CA VAL A 45 6.54 2.38 20.66
C VAL A 45 7.53 3.14 19.76
N TYR A 46 7.24 4.40 19.44
CA TYR A 46 8.18 5.21 18.65
C TYR A 46 9.47 5.51 19.42
N GLU A 47 9.37 5.72 20.74
CA GLU A 47 10.54 5.92 21.60
C GLU A 47 11.45 4.68 21.62
N THR A 48 10.90 3.48 21.81
CA THR A 48 11.70 2.24 21.76
C THR A 48 12.32 2.00 20.38
N PHE A 49 11.55 2.28 19.32
CA PHE A 49 12.03 2.24 17.94
C PHE A 49 13.18 3.22 17.67
N SER A 50 13.09 4.45 18.17
CA SER A 50 14.15 5.45 18.02
C SER A 50 15.46 5.03 18.71
N ASN A 51 15.35 4.17 19.73
CA ASN A 51 16.48 3.55 20.42
C ASN A 51 16.95 2.24 19.78
N GLY A 52 16.41 1.87 18.60
CA GLY A 52 16.81 0.70 17.83
C GLY A 52 16.11 -0.61 18.21
N SER A 53 15.08 -0.56 19.06
CA SER A 53 14.30 -1.74 19.44
C SER A 53 12.91 -1.77 18.82
N TRP A 54 12.49 -2.92 18.34
CA TRP A 54 11.14 -3.15 17.81
C TRP A 54 10.18 -3.68 18.88
N GLU A 55 10.69 -3.96 20.07
CA GLU A 55 9.92 -4.47 21.19
C GLU A 55 9.14 -3.33 21.85
N ALA A 56 7.86 -3.57 22.10
CA ALA A 56 7.00 -2.63 22.81
C ALA A 56 7.30 -2.71 24.30
N SER A 57 7.49 -1.57 24.96
CA SER A 57 7.60 -1.51 26.42
C SER A 57 6.31 -2.00 27.09
N SER A 58 6.39 -2.43 28.35
CA SER A 58 5.21 -2.79 29.14
C SER A 58 4.19 -1.64 29.20
N PHE A 59 4.67 -0.40 29.25
CA PHE A 59 3.85 0.81 29.17
C PHE A 59 3.10 0.92 27.84
N ALA A 60 3.78 0.70 26.71
CA ALA A 60 3.14 0.69 25.40
C ALA A 60 2.05 -0.39 25.29
N VAL A 61 2.37 -1.62 25.74
CA VAL A 61 1.44 -2.75 25.70
C VAL A 61 0.21 -2.48 26.57
N TRP A 62 0.39 -1.90 27.76
CA TRP A 62 -0.71 -1.55 28.64
C TRP A 62 -1.65 -0.53 27.97
N HIS A 63 -1.11 0.58 27.48
CA HIS A 63 -1.90 1.61 26.80
C HIS A 63 -2.59 1.09 25.53
N TYR A 64 -1.92 0.24 24.75
CA TYR A 64 -2.52 -0.39 23.57
C TYR A 64 -3.74 -1.23 23.95
N ASN A 65 -3.62 -2.05 25.01
CA ASN A 65 -4.71 -2.90 25.48
C ASN A 65 -5.87 -2.09 26.08
N GLU A 66 -5.59 -1.03 26.84
CA GLU A 66 -6.63 -0.12 27.33
C GLU A 66 -7.38 0.59 26.19
N ALA A 67 -6.66 1.04 25.16
CA ALA A 67 -7.29 1.59 23.96
C ALA A 67 -8.21 0.55 23.29
N ILE A 68 -7.80 -0.71 23.15
CA ILE A 68 -8.68 -1.78 22.62
C ILE A 68 -9.92 -1.97 23.50
N LYS A 69 -9.78 -1.99 24.82
CA LYS A 69 -10.93 -2.15 25.74
C LYS A 69 -11.96 -1.04 25.54
N LEU A 70 -11.51 0.22 25.48
CA LEU A 70 -12.38 1.38 25.25
C LEU A 70 -12.98 1.37 23.83
N LEU A 71 -12.20 0.95 22.84
CA LEU A 71 -12.65 0.89 21.45
C LEU A 71 -13.82 -0.09 21.27
N ARG A 72 -13.86 -1.19 22.05
CA ARG A 72 -14.96 -2.17 22.01
C ARG A 72 -16.32 -1.60 22.38
N THR A 73 -16.36 -0.52 23.15
CA THR A 73 -17.59 0.17 23.56
C THR A 73 -17.80 1.50 22.82
N THR A 74 -16.85 1.90 21.97
CA THR A 74 -16.95 3.14 21.19
C THR A 74 -17.92 2.93 20.04
N THR A 75 -18.86 3.86 19.86
CA THR A 75 -19.87 3.81 18.78
C THR A 75 -19.63 4.84 17.69
N ASP A 76 -18.89 5.91 17.98
CA ASP A 76 -18.51 6.91 16.99
C ASP A 76 -17.53 6.33 15.96
N ARG A 77 -18.02 6.14 14.74
CA ARG A 77 -17.23 5.63 13.62
C ARG A 77 -16.05 6.54 13.28
N ALA A 78 -16.17 7.86 13.47
CA ALA A 78 -15.08 8.79 13.19
C ALA A 78 -13.91 8.58 14.15
N LEU A 79 -14.21 8.47 15.45
CA LEU A 79 -13.24 8.13 16.48
C LEU A 79 -12.64 6.75 16.29
N ILE A 80 -13.44 5.73 15.94
CA ILE A 80 -12.93 4.38 15.64
C ILE A 80 -11.92 4.41 14.50
N LEU A 81 -12.22 5.10 13.41
CA LEU A 81 -11.31 5.24 12.26
C LEU A 81 -10.05 6.02 12.63
N PHE A 82 -10.17 7.06 13.44
CA PHE A 82 -9.03 7.80 13.97
C PHE A 82 -8.10 6.91 14.79
N VAL A 83 -8.63 6.11 15.72
CA VAL A 83 -7.84 5.16 16.53
C VAL A 83 -7.23 4.06 15.65
N CYS A 84 -7.96 3.61 14.62
CA CYS A 84 -7.46 2.65 13.64
C CYS A 84 -6.19 3.15 12.94
N VAL A 85 -6.14 4.43 12.54
CA VAL A 85 -4.92 5.06 11.98
C VAL A 85 -3.73 4.95 12.93
N LEU A 86 -3.93 5.21 14.22
CA LEU A 86 -2.88 5.12 15.24
C LEU A 86 -2.39 3.67 15.42
N PHE A 87 -3.31 2.70 15.46
CA PHE A 87 -2.95 1.28 15.55
C PHE A 87 -2.21 0.77 14.33
N ILE A 88 -2.58 1.20 13.11
CA ILE A 88 -1.80 0.89 11.92
C ILE A 88 -0.35 1.36 12.09
N CYS A 89 -0.15 2.59 12.57
CA CYS A 89 1.18 3.15 12.77
C CYS A 89 1.99 2.39 13.84
N ILE A 90 1.35 2.01 14.95
CA ILE A 90 1.96 1.18 15.99
C ILE A 90 2.45 -0.15 15.39
N GLU A 91 1.58 -0.85 14.66
CA GLU A 91 1.92 -2.17 14.10
C GLU A 91 2.96 -2.09 12.97
N LEU A 92 3.00 -0.98 12.21
CA LEU A 92 4.06 -0.71 11.24
C LEU A 92 5.42 -0.52 11.92
N ILE A 93 5.49 0.24 13.02
CA ILE A 93 6.74 0.41 13.77
C ILE A 93 7.18 -0.93 14.37
N ARG A 94 6.24 -1.72 14.91
CA ARG A 94 6.52 -3.04 15.50
C ARG A 94 6.86 -4.13 14.47
N ARG A 95 6.88 -3.80 13.17
CA ARG A 95 7.07 -4.76 12.06
C ARG A 95 6.09 -5.92 12.11
N ASN A 96 4.83 -5.64 12.44
CA ASN A 96 3.76 -6.62 12.47
C ASN A 96 2.79 -6.41 11.29
N PRO A 97 3.14 -6.88 10.08
CA PRO A 97 2.35 -6.64 8.88
C PRO A 97 0.96 -7.28 8.94
N LYS A 98 0.80 -8.36 9.72
CA LYS A 98 -0.48 -9.06 9.88
C LYS A 98 -1.52 -8.15 10.56
N ASP A 99 -1.16 -7.56 11.69
CA ASP A 99 -2.09 -6.72 12.44
C ASP A 99 -2.25 -5.36 11.78
N ALA A 100 -1.18 -4.79 11.20
CA ALA A 100 -1.28 -3.58 10.38
C ALA A 100 -2.26 -3.74 9.21
N THR A 101 -2.18 -4.88 8.50
CA THR A 101 -3.12 -5.23 7.42
C THR A 101 -4.53 -5.42 7.93
N THR A 102 -4.68 -6.05 9.09
CA THR A 102 -5.98 -6.28 9.74
C THR A 102 -6.64 -4.96 10.08
N HIS A 103 -5.93 -4.03 10.72
CA HIS A 103 -6.44 -2.68 11.01
C HIS A 103 -6.79 -1.93 9.72
N CYS A 104 -5.91 -1.95 8.71
CA CYS A 104 -6.22 -1.32 7.41
C CYS A 104 -7.52 -1.85 6.80
N ARG A 105 -7.73 -3.17 6.79
CA ARG A 105 -8.93 -3.81 6.23
C ARG A 105 -10.19 -3.37 6.96
N HIS A 106 -10.19 -3.44 8.28
CA HIS A 106 -11.33 -3.04 9.10
C HIS A 106 -11.64 -1.54 8.92
N GLY A 107 -10.61 -0.69 8.97
CA GLY A 107 -10.79 0.75 8.78
C GLY A 107 -11.34 1.10 7.40
N ILE A 108 -10.85 0.46 6.33
CA ILE A 108 -11.37 0.71 4.97
C ILE A 108 -12.82 0.24 4.86
N ASN A 109 -13.17 -0.91 5.43
CA ASN A 109 -14.55 -1.40 5.40
C ASN A 109 -15.51 -0.45 6.13
N ILE A 110 -15.15 -0.01 7.34
CA ILE A 110 -15.96 0.96 8.10
C ILE A 110 -16.10 2.27 7.33
N LEU A 111 -15.00 2.79 6.77
CA LEU A 111 -15.02 4.01 5.97
C LEU A 111 -15.93 3.86 4.74
N ASN A 112 -15.91 2.71 4.09
CA ASN A 112 -16.75 2.41 2.92
C ASN A 112 -18.25 2.28 3.25
N GLU A 113 -18.60 1.97 4.50
CA GLU A 113 -19.98 1.92 5.00
C GLU A 113 -20.53 3.30 5.39
N ILE A 114 -19.69 4.34 5.42
CA ILE A 114 -20.11 5.71 5.73
C ILE A 114 -20.57 6.38 4.44
N HIS A 115 -21.87 6.66 4.33
CA HIS A 115 -22.45 7.33 3.16
C HIS A 115 -22.34 8.86 3.23
N ASN A 116 -22.26 9.43 4.44
CA ASN A 116 -22.13 10.86 4.68
C ASN A 116 -20.91 11.11 5.58
N GLU A 117 -19.76 11.38 4.98
CA GLU A 117 -18.51 11.64 5.72
C GLU A 117 -18.58 12.99 6.45
N SER A 118 -18.33 12.98 7.76
CA SER A 118 -18.14 14.21 8.53
C SER A 118 -16.92 15.00 8.04
N ASP A 119 -16.90 16.30 8.30
CA ASP A 119 -15.76 17.16 7.95
C ASP A 119 -14.46 16.67 8.60
N PHE A 120 -14.54 16.15 9.82
CA PHE A 120 -13.41 15.55 10.51
C PHE A 120 -12.84 14.35 9.74
N LEU A 121 -13.70 13.42 9.30
CA LEU A 121 -13.25 12.28 8.50
C LEU A 121 -12.65 12.74 7.17
N ARG A 122 -13.39 13.56 6.42
CA ARG A 122 -13.01 14.02 5.09
C ARG A 122 -11.67 14.77 5.08
N ASN A 123 -11.45 15.63 6.07
CA ASN A 123 -10.29 16.52 6.10
C ASN A 123 -9.08 15.94 6.85
N HIS A 124 -9.27 14.95 7.73
CA HIS A 124 -8.21 14.49 8.64
C HIS A 124 -7.95 12.99 8.56
N VAL A 125 -8.97 12.15 8.72
CA VAL A 125 -8.77 10.69 8.82
C VAL A 125 -8.69 10.03 7.46
N THR A 126 -9.60 10.35 6.54
CA THR A 126 -9.66 9.77 5.19
C THR A 126 -8.35 9.96 4.40
N PRO A 127 -7.70 11.15 4.39
CA PRO A 127 -6.43 11.34 3.70
C PRO A 127 -5.31 10.46 4.26
N VAL A 128 -5.20 10.34 5.58
CA VAL A 128 -4.18 9.51 6.24
C VAL A 128 -4.46 8.04 6.00
N MET A 129 -5.72 7.61 6.07
CA MET A 129 -6.13 6.24 5.78
C MET A 129 -5.78 5.82 4.35
N ARG A 130 -6.02 6.69 3.36
CA ARG A 130 -5.61 6.46 1.96
C ARG A 130 -4.09 6.33 1.81
N GLN A 131 -3.32 7.10 2.59
CA GLN A 131 -1.86 6.99 2.58
C GLN A 131 -1.38 5.66 3.16
N LEU A 132 -1.99 5.25 4.27
CA LEU A 132 -1.65 4.02 4.96
C LEU A 132 -2.15 2.76 4.21
N SER A 133 -3.21 2.87 3.41
CA SER A 133 -3.76 1.73 2.65
C SER A 133 -2.81 1.17 1.58
N ILE A 134 -1.69 1.85 1.29
CA ILE A 134 -0.63 1.30 0.44
C ILE A 134 0.19 0.22 1.18
N ALA A 135 0.33 0.34 2.51
CA ALA A 135 1.22 -0.51 3.29
C ALA A 135 0.92 -2.01 3.15
N PRO A 136 -0.34 -2.49 3.22
CA PRO A 136 -0.66 -3.92 3.06
C PRO A 136 -0.10 -4.53 1.77
N TYR A 137 -0.16 -3.79 0.66
CA TYR A 137 0.35 -4.29 -0.62
C TYR A 137 1.87 -4.49 -0.60
N ARG A 138 2.63 -3.63 0.10
CA ARG A 138 4.08 -3.80 0.28
C ARG A 138 4.47 -5.04 1.08
N TYR A 139 3.50 -5.67 1.75
CA TYR A 139 3.67 -6.93 2.47
C TYR A 139 3.08 -8.13 1.72
N GLY A 140 2.84 -7.99 0.40
CA GLY A 140 2.38 -9.09 -0.46
C GLY A 140 0.90 -9.44 -0.32
N ILE A 141 0.08 -8.53 0.22
CA ILE A 141 -1.37 -8.76 0.31
C ILE A 141 -1.99 -8.75 -1.08
N ASN A 142 -2.77 -9.80 -1.38
CA ASN A 142 -3.44 -9.95 -2.67
C ASN A 142 -4.39 -8.76 -2.95
N PRO A 143 -4.14 -7.97 -4.01
CA PRO A 143 -4.95 -6.80 -4.33
C PRO A 143 -6.39 -7.07 -4.78
N THR A 144 -6.72 -8.32 -5.11
CA THR A 144 -8.09 -8.76 -5.46
C THR A 144 -8.96 -9.04 -4.23
N THR A 145 -8.35 -9.32 -3.07
CA THR A 145 -9.08 -9.65 -1.84
C THR A 145 -9.03 -8.53 -0.80
N PHE A 146 -8.22 -7.50 -1.03
CA PHE A 146 -8.08 -6.36 -0.12
C PHE A 146 -8.99 -5.20 -0.54
N PRO A 147 -9.76 -4.61 0.40
CA PRO A 147 -10.69 -3.54 0.07
C PRO A 147 -9.94 -2.26 -0.33
N THR A 148 -10.57 -1.44 -1.17
CA THR A 148 -10.07 -0.10 -1.54
C THR A 148 -10.93 0.97 -0.86
N VAL A 149 -10.32 2.11 -0.54
CA VAL A 149 -11.07 3.28 -0.03
C VAL A 149 -12.00 3.78 -1.15
N ARG A 150 -13.31 3.82 -0.90
CA ARG A 150 -14.31 4.31 -1.86
C ARG A 150 -14.05 5.77 -2.22
N GLN A 151 -14.49 6.16 -3.42
CA GLN A 151 -14.31 7.49 -4.01
C GLN A 151 -12.83 7.84 -4.25
N PRO A 152 -12.19 7.27 -5.29
CA PRO A 152 -10.88 7.74 -5.71
C PRO A 152 -10.98 9.23 -6.07
N ILE A 153 -10.02 10.02 -5.60
CA ILE A 153 -9.86 11.39 -6.07
C ILE A 153 -9.64 11.31 -7.58
N SER A 154 -10.42 12.07 -8.35
CA SER A 154 -10.26 12.08 -9.80
C SER A 154 -8.80 12.39 -10.15
N THR A 155 -8.14 11.48 -10.86
CA THR A 155 -6.84 11.75 -11.49
C THR A 155 -7.00 12.71 -12.66
N SER A 156 -8.20 12.76 -13.24
CA SER A 156 -8.56 13.57 -14.41
C SER A 156 -9.18 14.90 -14.00
N THR A 157 -8.34 15.93 -13.86
CA THR A 157 -8.74 17.32 -14.12
C THR A 157 -7.53 18.11 -14.68
N LYS A 158 -7.78 19.13 -15.51
CA LYS A 158 -6.75 19.87 -16.25
C LYS A 158 -5.78 20.68 -15.37
N ARG A 159 -6.15 21.02 -14.13
CA ARG A 159 -5.38 21.92 -13.26
C ARG A 159 -5.32 21.37 -11.84
N ILE A 160 -4.14 21.50 -11.22
CA ILE A 160 -3.91 21.26 -9.79
C ILE A 160 -3.81 22.64 -9.13
N GLN A 161 -4.53 22.83 -8.02
CA GLN A 161 -4.64 24.13 -7.35
C GLN A 161 -3.55 24.36 -6.32
N ASN A 162 -3.07 23.30 -5.67
CA ASN A 162 -2.09 23.40 -4.59
C ASN A 162 -1.32 22.08 -4.41
N VAL A 163 -0.25 22.13 -3.63
CA VAL A 163 0.65 21.00 -3.37
C VAL A 163 -0.07 19.83 -2.67
N ALA A 164 -1.04 20.11 -1.79
CA ALA A 164 -1.81 19.08 -1.10
C ALA A 164 -2.68 18.28 -2.07
N GLU A 165 -3.32 18.96 -3.03
CA GLU A 165 -4.08 18.32 -4.10
C GLU A 165 -3.16 17.52 -5.04
N ALA A 166 -1.98 18.06 -5.39
CA ALA A 166 -0.98 17.35 -6.17
C ALA A 166 -0.61 16.01 -5.52
N HIS A 167 -0.33 16.05 -4.21
CA HIS A 167 -0.02 14.88 -3.41
C HIS A 167 -1.17 13.86 -3.38
N ALA A 168 -2.39 14.33 -3.11
CA ALA A 168 -3.54 13.45 -2.99
C ALA A 168 -3.85 12.71 -4.29
N ARG A 169 -3.74 13.38 -5.45
CA ARG A 169 -3.91 12.76 -6.77
C ARG A 169 -2.78 11.78 -7.09
N LEU A 170 -1.53 12.16 -6.80
CA LEU A 170 -0.39 11.27 -7.03
C LEU A 170 -0.50 9.99 -6.20
N LEU A 171 -1.00 10.09 -4.97
CA LEU A 171 -1.24 8.96 -4.08
C LEU A 171 -2.24 7.97 -4.68
N THR A 172 -3.33 8.45 -5.30
CA THR A 172 -4.30 7.60 -6.00
C THR A 172 -3.63 6.81 -7.14
N ILE A 173 -2.76 7.45 -7.92
CA ILE A 173 -1.98 6.78 -8.98
C ILE A 173 -1.02 5.75 -8.37
N HIS A 174 -0.37 6.06 -7.25
CA HIS A 174 0.52 5.12 -6.56
C HIS A 174 -0.21 3.88 -6.02
N VAL A 175 -1.41 4.04 -5.47
CA VAL A 175 -2.23 2.89 -5.03
C VAL A 175 -2.49 1.97 -6.21
N ARG A 176 -2.88 2.51 -7.38
CA ARG A 176 -3.11 1.72 -8.61
C ARG A 176 -1.83 1.03 -9.08
N LEU A 177 -0.71 1.75 -9.08
CA LEU A 177 0.60 1.22 -9.44
C LEU A 177 1.01 0.04 -8.55
N VAL A 178 0.99 0.22 -7.23
CA VAL A 178 1.42 -0.84 -6.30
C VAL A 178 0.52 -2.06 -6.42
N ARG A 179 -0.80 -1.87 -6.57
CA ARG A 179 -1.72 -2.99 -6.81
C ARG A 179 -1.40 -3.72 -8.11
N HIS A 180 -1.11 -3.00 -9.20
CA HIS A 180 -0.70 -3.60 -10.47
C HIS A 180 0.59 -4.43 -10.31
N MET A 181 1.60 -3.87 -9.64
CA MET A 181 2.89 -4.53 -9.42
C MET A 181 2.76 -5.79 -8.54
N GLU A 182 2.00 -5.71 -7.44
CA GLU A 182 1.79 -6.87 -6.55
C GLU A 182 0.97 -7.96 -7.23
N CYS A 183 -0.04 -7.61 -8.03
CA CYS A 183 -0.74 -8.59 -8.85
C CYS A 183 0.21 -9.27 -9.84
N ALA A 184 1.06 -8.50 -10.54
CA ALA A 184 2.03 -9.05 -11.47
C ALA A 184 3.12 -9.93 -10.80
N CYS A 185 3.39 -9.74 -9.50
CA CYS A 185 4.32 -10.56 -8.74
C CYS A 185 3.67 -11.85 -8.18
N ILE A 186 2.40 -11.79 -7.75
CA ILE A 186 1.70 -12.91 -7.09
C ILE A 186 1.17 -13.91 -8.11
N THR A 187 0.83 -13.47 -9.31
CA THR A 187 0.28 -14.35 -10.33
C THR A 187 1.17 -14.35 -11.57
N ASP A 188 1.69 -15.53 -11.96
CA ASP A 188 2.07 -15.84 -13.36
C ASP A 188 0.85 -15.75 -14.32
N ARG A 189 -0.31 -15.30 -13.81
CA ARG A 189 -1.56 -15.08 -14.52
C ARG A 189 -2.02 -13.66 -14.21
N TRP A 190 -1.77 -12.76 -15.16
CA TRP A 190 -2.64 -11.63 -15.48
C TRP A 190 -4.00 -11.74 -14.77
N LEU A 191 -4.38 -10.74 -13.95
CA LEU A 191 -5.68 -10.73 -13.25
C LEU A 191 -6.75 -11.31 -14.16
N ASP A 192 -7.43 -12.37 -13.68
CA ASP A 192 -8.50 -13.01 -14.42
C ASP A 192 -9.46 -11.94 -14.95
N THR A 193 -9.65 -11.94 -16.27
CA THR A 193 -10.58 -11.06 -16.98
C THR A 193 -11.95 -11.12 -16.31
N GLY A 194 -12.51 -9.97 -15.93
CA GLY A 194 -13.90 -9.86 -15.50
C GLY A 194 -14.17 -9.78 -13.99
N LYS A 195 -13.17 -9.51 -13.13
CA LYS A 195 -13.45 -9.12 -11.73
C LYS A 195 -13.47 -7.61 -11.55
N GLU A 196 -14.50 -7.11 -10.87
CA GLU A 196 -14.73 -5.71 -10.50
C GLU A 196 -13.66 -5.20 -9.51
N GLY A 197 -12.43 -5.07 -9.98
CA GLY A 197 -11.59 -3.96 -9.57
C GLY A 197 -12.02 -2.69 -10.32
N PRO A 198 -11.66 -1.48 -9.86
CA PRO A 198 -12.06 -0.23 -10.50
C PRO A 198 -11.56 -0.05 -11.94
N GLU A 199 -10.78 -0.98 -12.50
CA GLU A 199 -10.27 -0.88 -13.87
C GLU A 199 -10.46 -2.20 -14.61
N PRO A 200 -11.37 -2.23 -15.62
CA PRO A 200 -11.52 -3.37 -16.51
C PRO A 200 -10.28 -3.49 -17.41
N ASP A 201 -9.80 -4.73 -17.60
CA ASP A 201 -8.63 -5.15 -18.38
C ASP A 201 -7.22 -4.83 -17.86
N THR A 202 -6.53 -5.89 -17.43
CA THR A 202 -5.09 -5.95 -17.11
C THR A 202 -4.17 -5.46 -18.21
N LYS A 203 -4.52 -5.73 -19.47
CA LYS A 203 -3.70 -5.38 -20.63
C LYS A 203 -3.57 -3.87 -20.79
N TRP A 204 -4.59 -3.12 -20.39
CA TRP A 204 -4.63 -1.67 -20.52
C TRP A 204 -4.36 -0.95 -19.20
N LEU A 205 -4.51 -1.62 -18.05
CA LEU A 205 -4.24 -1.07 -16.72
C LEU A 205 -2.88 -0.35 -16.62
N ARG A 206 -1.79 -0.97 -17.09
CA ARG A 206 -0.46 -0.32 -17.11
C ARG A 206 -0.47 0.96 -17.94
N GLN A 207 -1.06 0.90 -19.13
CA GLN A 207 -1.10 2.03 -20.06
C GLN A 207 -1.97 3.17 -19.53
N PHE A 208 -3.10 2.85 -18.88
CA PHE A 208 -3.93 3.85 -18.20
C PHE A 208 -3.21 4.50 -17.02
N ILE A 209 -2.50 3.73 -16.19
CA ILE A 209 -1.68 4.29 -15.09
C ILE A 209 -0.61 5.24 -15.66
N LEU A 210 0.04 4.90 -16.77
CA LEU A 210 1.01 5.78 -17.43
C LEU A 210 0.35 7.06 -17.95
N ILE A 211 -0.80 6.96 -18.64
CA ILE A 211 -1.55 8.11 -19.13
C ILE A 211 -1.93 9.05 -17.98
N ASP A 212 -2.45 8.50 -16.88
CA ASP A 212 -2.81 9.28 -15.70
C ASP A 212 -1.58 9.91 -15.02
N LEU A 213 -0.45 9.20 -14.96
CA LEU A 213 0.80 9.71 -14.40
C LEU A 213 1.38 10.87 -15.22
N ASP A 214 1.33 10.77 -16.55
CA ASP A 214 1.80 11.82 -17.46
C ASP A 214 0.85 13.04 -17.44
N ALA A 215 -0.46 12.80 -17.40
CA ALA A 215 -1.45 13.86 -17.25
C ALA A 215 -1.28 14.60 -15.91
N TRP A 216 -1.07 13.85 -14.83
CA TRP A 216 -0.76 14.40 -13.50
C TRP A 216 0.53 15.23 -13.54
N TYR A 217 1.60 14.71 -14.14
CA TYR A 217 2.89 15.41 -14.18
C TYR A 217 2.79 16.72 -14.96
N LYS A 218 2.05 16.75 -16.07
CA LYS A 218 1.79 17.97 -16.82
C LYS A 218 1.05 19.02 -15.98
N ALA A 219 0.00 18.62 -15.27
CA ALA A 219 -0.76 19.55 -14.41
C ALA A 219 0.07 20.02 -13.21
N TYR A 220 0.88 19.13 -12.63
CA TYR A 220 1.78 19.41 -11.51
C TYR A 220 2.91 20.36 -11.93
N TRP A 221 3.45 20.18 -13.14
CA TRP A 221 4.47 21.07 -13.69
C TRP A 221 3.95 22.49 -13.87
N GLU A 222 2.72 22.67 -14.35
CA GLU A 222 2.11 24.00 -14.46
C GLU A 222 1.88 24.64 -13.08
N MET A 223 1.44 23.86 -12.09
CA MET A 223 1.34 24.35 -10.69
C MET A 223 2.72 24.76 -10.16
N LYS A 224 3.76 23.98 -10.40
CA LYS A 224 5.15 24.19 -9.91
C LYS A 224 5.81 25.47 -10.43
N LYS A 225 5.32 26.03 -11.54
CA LYS A 225 5.83 27.32 -12.08
C LYS A 225 5.49 28.51 -11.21
N GLU A 226 4.57 28.38 -10.24
CA GLU A 226 4.31 29.44 -9.27
C GLU A 226 5.55 29.66 -8.39
N GLU A 227 6.01 30.91 -8.25
CA GLU A 227 7.32 31.20 -7.63
C GLU A 227 7.30 31.28 -6.10
N ARG A 228 6.14 31.07 -5.45
CA ARG A 228 5.97 31.30 -4.01
C ARG A 228 5.54 30.04 -3.28
N TYR A 229 6.50 29.40 -2.62
CA TYR A 229 6.27 28.26 -1.72
C TYR A 229 6.88 28.49 -0.35
N THR A 230 6.25 27.93 0.67
CA THR A 230 6.84 27.79 2.00
C THR A 230 7.89 26.68 2.01
N SER A 231 8.82 26.71 2.97
CA SER A 231 9.83 25.64 3.12
C SER A 231 9.21 24.24 3.23
N LYS A 232 8.05 24.09 3.88
CA LYS A 232 7.33 22.81 3.96
C LYS A 232 6.78 22.36 2.61
N GLU A 233 6.32 23.30 1.78
CA GLU A 233 5.83 23.01 0.42
C GLU A 233 6.98 22.64 -0.51
N GLU A 234 8.16 23.26 -0.37
CA GLU A 234 9.34 22.86 -1.12
C GLU A 234 9.74 21.40 -0.83
N ASP A 235 9.70 20.98 0.43
CA ASP A 235 9.99 19.59 0.80
C ASP A 235 8.92 18.62 0.27
N MET A 236 7.65 19.02 0.26
CA MET A 236 6.60 18.26 -0.42
C MET A 236 6.85 18.16 -1.92
N ILE A 237 7.19 19.25 -2.60
CA ILE A 237 7.50 19.29 -4.03
C ILE A 237 8.66 18.34 -4.36
N ARG A 238 9.75 18.37 -3.58
CA ARG A 238 10.86 17.42 -3.74
C ARG A 238 10.41 15.96 -3.58
N LEU A 239 9.56 15.69 -2.58
CA LEU A 239 9.01 14.35 -2.37
C LEU A 239 8.10 13.91 -3.54
N LEU A 240 7.30 14.81 -4.10
CA LEU A 240 6.45 14.53 -5.26
C LEU A 240 7.29 14.25 -6.51
N ASP A 241 8.37 14.99 -6.73
CA ASP A 241 9.32 14.75 -7.81
C ASP A 241 9.94 13.34 -7.69
N ILE A 242 10.40 12.97 -6.49
CA ILE A 242 10.96 11.64 -6.22
C ILE A 242 9.92 10.54 -6.48
N ARG A 243 8.70 10.72 -5.96
CA ARG A 243 7.61 9.74 -6.11
C ARG A 243 7.20 9.56 -7.57
N TYR A 244 7.12 10.64 -8.33
CA TYR A 244 6.88 10.59 -9.78
C TYR A 244 7.96 9.77 -10.49
N LEU A 245 9.24 10.06 -10.22
CA LEU A 245 10.35 9.34 -10.84
C LEU A 245 10.33 7.85 -10.49
N VAL A 246 10.11 7.51 -9.21
CA VAL A 246 9.99 6.12 -8.76
C VAL A 246 8.84 5.41 -9.45
N ALA A 247 7.67 6.04 -9.54
CA ALA A 247 6.51 5.47 -10.20
C ALA A 247 6.77 5.21 -11.70
N ARG A 248 7.38 6.18 -12.38
CA ARG A 248 7.72 6.09 -13.81
C ARG A 248 8.75 5.01 -14.07
N ILE A 249 9.82 4.94 -13.26
CA ILE A 249 10.85 3.90 -13.37
C ILE A 249 10.22 2.51 -13.16
N ALA A 250 9.37 2.35 -12.15
CA ALA A 250 8.71 1.08 -11.88
C ALA A 250 7.87 0.59 -13.07
N LEU A 251 7.07 1.48 -13.68
CA LEU A 251 6.24 1.18 -14.86
C LEU A 251 7.06 0.84 -16.13
N LEU A 252 8.23 1.45 -16.29
CA LEU A 252 9.13 1.14 -17.40
C LEU A 252 9.89 -0.18 -17.16
N ALA A 253 10.22 -0.48 -15.91
CA ALA A 253 10.88 -1.73 -15.55
C ALA A 253 9.96 -2.95 -15.71
N SER A 254 8.66 -2.82 -15.42
CA SER A 254 7.71 -3.93 -15.59
C SER A 254 7.57 -4.38 -17.04
N GLU A 255 7.62 -3.46 -18.02
CA GLU A 255 7.56 -3.79 -19.45
C GLU A 255 8.72 -4.64 -19.93
N LYS A 256 9.94 -4.33 -19.47
CA LYS A 256 11.13 -5.12 -19.82
C LYS A 256 11.04 -6.54 -19.26
N LYS A 257 10.44 -6.71 -18.07
CA LYS A 257 10.18 -8.01 -17.47
C LYS A 257 9.18 -8.80 -18.31
N ASP A 258 8.07 -8.18 -18.71
CA ASP A 258 7.03 -8.79 -19.55
C ASP A 258 7.56 -9.24 -20.92
N GLU A 259 8.38 -8.40 -21.58
CA GLU A 259 9.01 -8.76 -22.85
C GLU A 259 10.01 -9.92 -22.72
N GLY A 260 10.79 -9.93 -21.64
CA GLY A 260 11.75 -10.99 -21.33
C GLY A 260 11.07 -12.33 -21.12
N GLU A 261 9.99 -12.35 -20.32
CA GLU A 261 9.20 -13.55 -20.05
C GLU A 261 8.49 -14.06 -21.31
N ARG A 262 7.92 -13.18 -22.15
CA ARG A 262 7.33 -13.58 -23.44
C ARG A 262 8.35 -14.23 -24.38
N LYS A 263 9.54 -13.64 -24.50
CA LYS A 263 10.64 -14.20 -25.31
C LYS A 263 11.13 -15.54 -24.73
N ALA A 264 11.18 -15.69 -23.41
CA ALA A 264 11.54 -16.94 -22.75
C ALA A 264 10.48 -18.03 -22.95
N LEU A 265 9.19 -17.70 -22.88
CA LEU A 265 8.08 -18.62 -23.12
C LEU A 265 8.05 -19.08 -24.57
N GLN A 266 8.24 -18.17 -25.54
CA GLN A 266 8.37 -18.50 -26.95
C GLN A 266 9.56 -19.43 -27.21
N ARG A 267 10.73 -19.18 -26.57
CA ARG A 267 11.89 -20.08 -26.66
C ARG A 267 11.64 -21.47 -26.05
N ARG A 268 10.89 -21.55 -24.94
CA ARG A 268 10.51 -22.83 -24.29
C ARG A 268 9.47 -23.61 -25.09
N GLN A 269 8.61 -22.95 -25.86
CA GLN A 269 7.67 -23.58 -26.79
C GLN A 269 8.32 -23.96 -28.13
N SER A 270 9.56 -23.53 -28.39
CA SER A 270 10.29 -23.75 -29.65
C SER A 270 11.26 -24.95 -29.73
N PRO A 271 11.35 -25.93 -28.79
CA PRO A 271 12.09 -27.16 -29.05
C PRO A 271 11.17 -28.38 -29.12
N GLN A 272 10.50 -28.57 -30.26
CA GLN A 272 9.99 -29.87 -30.69
C GLN A 272 10.21 -30.19 -32.18
N GLN A 273 10.93 -29.34 -32.93
CA GLN A 273 11.20 -29.58 -34.37
C GLN A 273 12.69 -29.77 -34.74
N ALA A 274 13.59 -29.93 -33.76
CA ALA A 274 15.02 -30.14 -34.05
C ALA A 274 15.50 -31.58 -33.77
N GLY A 275 14.58 -32.54 -33.67
CA GLY A 275 14.88 -33.93 -33.28
C GLY A 275 14.38 -35.02 -34.24
N GLU A 276 14.12 -34.70 -35.51
CA GLU A 276 13.81 -35.70 -36.54
C GLU A 276 14.73 -35.47 -37.74
N LEU A 277 16.01 -35.84 -37.61
CA LEU A 277 16.95 -36.09 -38.72
C LEU A 277 18.30 -36.54 -38.12
N LYS A 278 18.30 -37.68 -37.41
CA LYS A 278 19.46 -38.57 -37.20
C LYS A 278 19.08 -39.72 -36.25
N ALA A 279 18.33 -40.68 -36.76
CA ALA A 279 18.25 -42.02 -36.17
C ALA A 279 17.88 -43.05 -37.25
N SER A 280 18.68 -43.09 -38.32
CA SER A 280 18.71 -44.23 -39.25
C SER A 280 20.12 -44.81 -39.26
N SER A 281 20.57 -45.38 -38.14
CA SER A 281 21.64 -46.37 -38.12
C SER A 281 21.85 -46.94 -36.72
N SER A 282 21.92 -48.26 -36.67
CA SER A 282 22.47 -49.11 -35.58
C SER A 282 21.47 -49.76 -34.61
N SER A 283 20.99 -50.90 -35.07
CA SER A 283 20.89 -52.20 -34.38
C SER A 283 21.38 -52.35 -32.93
N ALA A 284 20.48 -52.91 -32.11
CA ALA A 284 20.64 -54.02 -31.14
C ALA A 284 21.73 -53.97 -30.05
N ILE A 285 21.31 -54.14 -28.77
CA ILE A 285 21.60 -55.32 -27.90
C ILE A 285 21.15 -55.08 -26.42
N ALA A 286 20.35 -56.04 -25.92
CA ALA A 286 20.23 -56.66 -24.58
C ALA A 286 19.87 -55.92 -23.25
N LEU A 287 18.70 -56.34 -22.71
CA LEU A 287 18.41 -57.06 -21.44
C LEU A 287 18.44 -56.42 -20.02
N SER A 288 17.28 -56.64 -19.37
CA SER A 288 17.00 -56.87 -17.92
C SER A 288 17.06 -55.64 -16.99
N SER A 289 16.25 -55.50 -15.94
CA SER A 289 15.61 -56.49 -15.09
C SER A 289 14.32 -55.99 -14.40
N SER A 290 13.60 -56.99 -13.91
CA SER A 290 12.30 -57.10 -13.25
C SER A 290 11.92 -56.12 -12.13
N TRP A 291 10.63 -55.79 -12.21
CA TRP A 291 9.66 -55.43 -11.18
C TRP A 291 9.90 -55.96 -9.77
N TRP A 292 9.67 -55.09 -8.77
CA TRP A 292 9.15 -55.43 -7.43
C TRP A 292 8.16 -54.33 -7.01
N SER A 293 6.91 -54.74 -6.69
CA SER A 293 6.26 -54.56 -5.38
C SER A 293 4.73 -54.58 -5.54
N SER A 294 4.15 -55.75 -5.29
CA SER A 294 2.72 -55.95 -5.07
C SER A 294 2.31 -55.44 -3.69
N GLY A 295 1.16 -54.78 -3.61
CA GLY A 295 0.47 -54.45 -2.37
C GLY A 295 -0.41 -55.60 -1.86
N ALA A 296 -0.51 -55.64 -0.54
CA ALA A 296 -1.73 -55.76 0.28
C ALA A 296 -2.63 -57.00 0.04
N ALA A 297 -2.60 -57.98 0.93
CA ALA A 297 -3.36 -58.05 2.18
C ALA A 297 -4.87 -58.25 1.95
N THR A 298 -5.24 -59.53 2.11
CA THR A 298 -6.57 -60.15 2.33
C THR A 298 -7.68 -59.92 1.31
#